data_AF-A0AA94KWG5-F1
#
_entry.id   AF-A0AA94KWG5-F1
#
_cell.length_a   1.000
_cell.length_b   1.000
_cell.length_c   1.000
_cell.angle_alpha   90.00
_cell.angle_beta   90.00
_cell.angle_gamma   90.00
#
_symmetry.space_group_name_H-M   'P 1'
#
loop_
_entity.id
_entity.type
_entity.pdbx_description
1 polymer ?
#
loop_
_entity_poly.entity_id
_entity_poly.type
_entity_poly.pdbx_seq_one_letter_code
_entity_poly.pdbx_strand_id
1 'polypeptide(L)'
;MVYLAFFKYLFWDNKHMDLRYTENKYDAKPTITKVYDDGPEVDLEAVNKKYRDDLRDAQRSINGNRLVMLIFYMVFVFLPAILISVFQNNILLLGSIFVFTIFVYFIVETVNQVEINKLLYKMDDYLGGH
;
A
#
# COMPACT_ATOMS: atom_id res chain seq x y z
N MET A 1 11.63 0.73 18.96
CA MET A 1 10.28 0.13 19.01
C MET A 1 9.52 0.24 17.67
N VAL A 2 9.53 1.40 16.97
CA VAL A 2 8.87 1.60 15.66
C VAL A 2 9.36 0.64 14.56
N TYR A 3 10.66 0.36 14.49
CA TYR A 3 11.24 -0.58 13.52
C TYR A 3 10.76 -2.04 13.71
N LEU A 4 10.65 -2.52 14.96
CA LEU A 4 10.13 -3.86 15.23
C LEU A 4 8.66 -3.99 14.80
N ALA A 5 7.86 -2.95 15.03
CA ALA A 5 6.47 -2.93 14.59
C ALA A 5 6.35 -2.93 13.06
N PHE A 6 7.20 -2.18 12.35
CA PHE A 6 7.23 -2.18 10.89
C PHE A 6 7.47 -3.58 10.32
N PHE A 7 8.53 -4.27 10.76
CA PHE A 7 8.82 -5.63 10.29
C PHE A 7 7.78 -6.65 10.73
N LYS A 8 7.20 -6.50 11.94
CA LYS A 8 6.09 -7.35 12.40
C LYS A 8 4.95 -7.37 11.38
N TYR A 9 4.52 -6.21 10.91
CA TYR A 9 3.43 -6.12 9.93
C TYR A 9 3.87 -6.44 8.51
N LEU A 10 5.11 -6.10 8.14
CA LEU A 10 5.62 -6.41 6.80
C LEU A 10 5.65 -7.93 6.54
N PHE A 11 6.08 -8.70 7.54
CA PHE A 11 6.17 -10.15 7.46
C PHE A 11 4.96 -10.88 8.05
N TRP A 12 3.89 -10.16 8.37
CA TRP A 12 2.65 -10.79 8.82
C TRP A 12 1.98 -11.46 7.63
N ASP A 13 2.07 -12.79 7.59
CA ASP A 13 1.45 -13.66 6.60
C ASP A 13 0.21 -14.29 7.25
N ASN A 14 -0.99 -13.83 6.85
CA ASN A 14 -2.23 -14.52 7.18
C ASN A 14 -2.81 -15.11 5.89
N LYS A 15 -2.52 -16.40 5.67
CA LYS A 15 -2.92 -17.15 4.48
C LYS A 15 -4.43 -17.29 4.30
N HIS A 16 -5.20 -17.01 5.35
CA HIS A 16 -6.65 -17.16 5.36
C HIS A 16 -7.38 -15.84 5.09
N MET A 17 -6.69 -14.70 5.17
CA MET A 17 -7.28 -13.38 4.94
C MET A 17 -7.25 -13.00 3.45
N ASP A 18 -8.43 -12.79 2.86
CA ASP A 18 -8.64 -12.30 1.50
C ASP A 18 -9.61 -11.12 1.53
N LEU A 19 -9.06 -9.94 1.83
CA LEU A 19 -9.83 -8.70 1.87
C LEU A 19 -10.21 -8.28 0.45
N ARG A 20 -11.51 -8.38 0.15
CA ARG A 20 -12.11 -7.84 -1.07
C ARG A 20 -13.09 -6.75 -0.70
N TYR A 21 -13.10 -5.70 -1.51
CA TYR A 21 -14.03 -4.60 -1.35
C TYR A 21 -14.37 -4.00 -2.71
N THR A 22 -15.52 -3.34 -2.76
CA THR A 22 -15.98 -2.58 -3.92
C THR A 22 -16.18 -1.13 -3.53
N GLU A 23 -15.90 -0.21 -4.45
CA GLU A 23 -16.23 1.20 -4.27
C GLU A 23 -17.43 1.56 -5.14
N ASN A 24 -18.44 2.14 -4.51
CA ASN A 24 -19.56 2.70 -5.26
C ASN A 24 -19.14 4.01 -5.91
N LYS A 25 -19.40 4.14 -7.22
CA LYS A 25 -19.08 5.32 -8.06
C LYS A 25 -19.63 6.64 -7.52
N TYR A 26 -20.67 6.60 -6.69
CA TYR A 26 -21.35 7.80 -6.18
C TYR A 26 -20.82 8.30 -4.84
N ASP A 27 -20.32 7.40 -3.98
CA ASP A 27 -19.98 7.74 -2.59
C ASP A 27 -18.48 7.60 -2.28
N ALA A 28 -17.70 6.98 -3.17
CA ALA A 28 -16.27 6.66 -2.97
C ALA A 28 -15.98 6.01 -1.60
N LYS A 29 -16.98 5.33 -1.04
CA LYS A 29 -16.91 4.60 0.22
C LYS A 29 -16.67 3.14 -0.10
N PRO A 30 -15.55 2.56 0.36
CA PRO A 30 -15.28 1.15 0.14
C PRO A 30 -16.31 0.34 0.92
N THR A 31 -16.82 -0.72 0.31
CA THR A 31 -17.72 -1.69 0.92
C THR A 31 -17.01 -3.03 0.88
N ILE A 32 -16.65 -3.53 2.06
CA ILE A 32 -15.98 -4.83 2.25
C ILE A 32 -16.98 -5.93 1.84
N THR A 33 -16.57 -6.75 0.88
CA THR A 33 -17.39 -7.84 0.33
C THR A 33 -16.88 -9.22 0.74
N LYS A 34 -15.62 -9.31 1.19
CA LYS A 34 -15.00 -10.53 1.70
C LYS A 34 -13.85 -10.17 2.63
N VAL A 35 -13.61 -10.98 3.65
CA VAL A 35 -12.52 -10.81 4.62
C VAL A 35 -11.62 -12.04 4.68
N TYR A 36 -12.20 -13.24 4.71
CA TYR A 36 -11.46 -14.51 4.70
C TYR A 36 -11.67 -15.28 3.39
N ASP A 37 -10.64 -15.96 2.90
CA ASP A 37 -10.74 -16.88 1.76
C ASP A 37 -11.43 -18.17 2.14
N ASP A 38 -11.11 -18.66 3.34
CA ASP A 38 -11.64 -19.85 3.99
C ASP A 38 -12.04 -19.52 5.44
N GLY A 39 -13.26 -19.88 5.85
CA GLY A 39 -13.72 -19.60 7.22
C GLY A 39 -15.23 -19.46 7.40
N PRO A 40 -15.68 -19.23 8.65
CA PRO A 40 -17.10 -19.03 8.96
C PRO A 40 -17.64 -17.75 8.30
N GLU A 41 -18.96 -17.73 8.01
CA GLU A 41 -19.63 -16.52 7.53
C GLU A 41 -19.43 -15.37 8.54
N VAL A 42 -18.71 -14.34 8.09
CA VAL A 42 -18.48 -13.12 8.87
C VAL A 42 -19.66 -12.17 8.66
N ASP A 43 -20.10 -11.52 9.74
CA ASP A 43 -21.05 -10.42 9.64
C ASP A 43 -20.40 -9.22 8.94
N LEU A 44 -20.58 -9.18 7.61
CA LEU A 44 -20.05 -8.12 6.76
C LEU A 44 -20.66 -6.76 7.08
N GLU A 45 -21.87 -6.68 7.65
CA GLU A 45 -22.49 -5.41 8.01
C GLU A 45 -21.79 -4.79 9.22
N ALA A 46 -21.52 -5.59 10.25
CA ALA A 46 -20.74 -5.16 11.41
C ALA A 46 -19.30 -4.78 11.03
N VAL A 47 -18.65 -5.57 10.15
CA VAL A 47 -17.30 -5.28 9.66
C VAL A 47 -17.26 -3.97 8.87
N ASN A 48 -18.20 -3.77 7.94
CA ASN A 48 -18.29 -2.52 7.17
C ASN A 48 -18.54 -1.32 8.08
N LYS A 49 -19.41 -1.43 9.09
CA LYS A 49 -19.67 -0.34 10.02
C LYS A 49 -18.41 0.07 10.80
N LYS A 50 -17.55 -0.89 11.12
CA LYS A 50 -16.37 -0.67 11.96
C LYS A 50 -15.12 -0.26 11.16
N TYR A 51 -14.84 -0.93 10.04
CA TYR A 51 -13.56 -0.81 9.33
C TYR A 51 -13.63 -0.09 7.99
N ARG A 52 -14.82 0.33 7.53
CA ARG A 52 -14.94 1.05 6.25
C ARG A 52 -14.12 2.34 6.21
N ASP A 53 -14.19 3.14 7.26
CA ASP A 53 -13.45 4.40 7.30
C ASP A 53 -11.93 4.14 7.43
N ASP A 54 -11.52 3.14 8.21
CA ASP A 54 -10.13 2.71 8.31
C ASP A 54 -9.58 2.20 6.96
N LEU A 55 -10.38 1.45 6.20
CA LEU A 55 -10.03 0.98 4.87
C LEU A 55 -9.86 2.15 3.89
N ARG A 56 -10.78 3.11 3.92
CA ARG A 56 -10.68 4.33 3.11
C ARG A 56 -9.43 5.13 3.46
N ASP A 57 -9.11 5.24 4.74
CA ASP A 57 -7.95 6.00 5.20
C ASP A 57 -6.64 5.29 4.85
N ALA A 58 -6.59 3.95 4.94
CA ALA A 58 -5.47 3.15 4.45
C ALA A 58 -5.28 3.31 2.93
N GLN A 59 -6.35 3.25 2.13
CA GLN A 59 -6.28 3.50 0.69
C GLN A 59 -5.78 4.91 0.35
N ARG A 60 -6.26 5.92 1.09
CA ARG A 60 -5.80 7.31 0.93
C ARG A 60 -4.33 7.45 1.28
N SER A 61 -3.87 6.77 2.34
CA SER A 61 -2.46 6.75 2.73
C SER A 61 -1.60 6.11 1.65
N ILE A 62 -1.99 4.93 1.14
CA ILE A 62 -1.30 4.23 0.05
C ILE A 62 -1.22 5.09 -1.21
N ASN A 63 -2.35 5.68 -1.63
CA ASN A 63 -2.39 6.54 -2.81
C ASN A 63 -1.58 7.82 -2.60
N GLY A 64 -1.62 8.39 -1.38
CA GLY A 64 -0.82 9.53 -0.98
C GLY A 64 0.69 9.22 -1.04
N ASN A 65 1.11 8.10 -0.47
CA ASN A 65 2.50 7.63 -0.48
C ASN A 65 3.00 7.43 -1.92
N ARG A 66 2.18 6.82 -2.79
CA ARG A 66 2.49 6.65 -4.21
C ARG A 66 2.63 8.00 -4.92
N LEU A 67 1.72 8.95 -4.68
CA LEU A 67 1.77 10.28 -5.29
C LEU A 67 2.98 11.08 -4.82
N VAL A 68 3.24 11.09 -3.51
CA VAL A 68 4.38 11.77 -2.91
C VAL A 68 5.69 11.21 -3.45
N MET A 69 5.79 9.88 -3.60
CA MET A 69 6.95 9.26 -4.24
C MET A 69 7.09 9.65 -5.70
N LEU A 70 5.99 9.69 -6.48
CA LEU A 70 6.05 10.17 -7.87
C LEU A 70 6.59 11.60 -7.94
N ILE A 71 6.10 12.50 -7.08
CA ILE A 71 6.56 13.90 -7.02
C ILE A 71 8.04 13.95 -6.68
N PHE A 72 8.48 13.23 -5.64
CA PHE A 72 9.89 13.21 -5.24
C PHE A 72 10.78 12.59 -6.31
N TYR A 73 10.35 11.52 -6.95
CA TYR A 73 11.05 10.89 -8.06
C TYR A 73 11.23 11.88 -9.22
N MET A 74 10.16 12.59 -9.61
CA MET A 74 10.22 13.57 -10.68
C MET A 74 11.21 14.70 -10.36
N VAL A 75 11.14 15.26 -9.15
CA VAL A 75 11.93 16.43 -8.75
C VAL A 75 13.40 16.08 -8.49
N PHE A 76 13.68 14.99 -7.79
CA PHE A 76 15.03 14.68 -7.30
C PHE A 76 15.79 13.68 -8.16
N VAL A 77 15.10 12.89 -8.98
CA VAL A 77 15.75 11.85 -9.79
C VAL A 77 15.59 12.17 -11.26
N PHE A 78 14.37 12.22 -11.77
CA PHE A 78 14.10 12.31 -13.20
C PHE A 78 14.50 13.64 -13.83
N LEU A 79 14.16 14.78 -13.22
CA LEU A 79 14.54 16.09 -13.76
C LEU A 79 16.06 16.30 -13.74
N PRO A 80 16.79 16.07 -12.63
CA PRO A 80 18.25 16.20 -12.60
C PRO A 80 18.94 15.24 -13.57
N ALA A 81 18.41 14.01 -13.68
CA ALA A 81 18.89 13.02 -14.61
C ALA A 81 18.85 13.47 -16.08
N ILE A 82 17.72 14.03 -16.51
CA ILE A 82 17.57 14.52 -17.88
C ILE A 82 18.58 15.64 -18.13
N LEU A 83 18.67 16.59 -17.20
CA LEU A 83 19.62 17.70 -17.30
C LEU A 83 21.05 17.17 -17.45
N ILE A 84 21.50 16.30 -16.55
CA ILE A 84 22.85 15.71 -16.60
C ILE A 84 23.06 14.89 -17.87
N SER A 85 22.08 14.07 -18.28
CA SER A 85 22.17 13.26 -19.49
C SER A 85 22.34 14.12 -20.74
N VAL A 86 21.66 15.26 -20.82
CA VAL A 86 21.79 16.21 -21.95
C VAL A 86 23.16 16.89 -21.92
N PHE A 87 23.61 17.35 -20.75
CA PHE A 87 24.91 18.03 -20.62
C PHE A 87 26.12 17.11 -20.84
N GLN A 88 26.02 15.84 -20.43
CA GLN A 88 27.12 14.88 -20.49
C GLN A 88 27.00 13.90 -21.67
N ASN A 89 25.93 14.00 -22.47
CA ASN A 89 25.61 13.11 -23.59
C ASN A 89 25.69 11.61 -23.22
N ASN A 90 25.34 11.30 -21.96
CA ASN A 90 25.57 9.98 -21.36
C ASN A 90 24.26 9.22 -21.18
N ILE A 91 23.93 8.39 -22.18
CA ILE A 91 22.68 7.61 -22.20
C ILE A 91 22.65 6.48 -21.17
N LEU A 92 23.82 6.03 -20.67
CA LEU A 92 23.90 5.02 -19.61
C LEU A 92 23.31 5.54 -18.29
N LEU A 93 23.36 6.86 -18.08
CA LEU A 93 22.79 7.51 -16.91
C LEU A 93 21.28 7.22 -16.84
N LEU A 94 20.56 7.39 -17.96
CA LEU A 94 19.12 7.09 -18.06
C LEU A 94 18.79 5.63 -17.69
N GLY A 95 19.63 4.67 -18.12
CA GLY A 95 19.48 3.27 -17.76
C GLY A 95 19.61 3.02 -16.25
N SER A 96 20.58 3.65 -15.60
CA SER A 96 20.79 3.51 -14.14
C SER A 96 19.62 4.07 -13.32
N ILE A 97 19.00 5.15 -13.78
CA ILE A 97 17.83 5.76 -13.14
C ILE A 97 16.60 4.88 -13.27
N PHE A 98 16.43 4.22 -14.41
CA PHE A 98 15.33 3.28 -14.58
C PHE A 98 15.41 2.15 -13.54
N VAL A 99 16.60 1.57 -13.33
CA VAL A 99 16.82 0.55 -12.30
C VAL A 99 16.57 1.10 -10.89
N PHE A 100 17.06 2.32 -10.60
CA PHE A 100 16.81 2.98 -9.31
C PHE A 100 15.33 3.23 -9.05
N THR A 101 14.55 3.55 -10.08
CA THR A 101 13.10 3.77 -9.99
C THR A 101 12.38 2.52 -9.50
N ILE A 102 12.75 1.35 -10.03
CA ILE A 102 12.19 0.06 -9.62
C ILE A 102 12.45 -0.17 -8.14
N PHE A 103 13.66 0.13 -7.67
CA PHE A 103 14.03 -0.02 -6.27
C PHE A 103 13.25 0.91 -5.34
N VAL A 104 13.12 2.19 -5.69
CA VAL A 104 12.33 3.16 -4.91
C VAL A 104 10.85 2.77 -4.87
N TYR A 105 10.31 2.35 -6.01
CA TYR A 105 8.95 1.83 -6.08
C TYR A 105 8.75 0.66 -5.12
N PHE A 106 9.69 -0.28 -5.08
CA PHE A 106 9.63 -1.44 -4.18
C PHE A 106 9.63 -1.03 -2.70
N ILE A 107 10.43 -0.03 -2.32
CA ILE A 107 10.42 0.50 -0.94
C ILE A 107 9.06 1.07 -0.57
N VAL A 108 8.45 1.85 -1.45
CA VAL A 108 7.12 2.43 -1.18
C VAL A 108 6.06 1.35 -1.11
N GLU A 109 6.13 0.35 -1.97
CA GLU A 109 5.18 -0.76 -1.92
C GLU A 109 5.34 -1.59 -0.64
N THR A 110 6.57 -1.71 -0.11
CA THR A 110 6.83 -2.30 1.21
C THR A 110 6.13 -1.50 2.33
N VAL A 111 6.18 -0.17 2.28
CA VAL A 111 5.48 0.69 3.24
C VAL A 111 3.96 0.56 3.11
N ASN A 112 3.44 0.55 1.88
CA ASN A 112 2.02 0.36 1.59
C ASN A 112 1.53 -0.99 2.10
N GLN A 113 2.32 -2.05 1.93
CA GLN A 113 2.01 -3.39 2.41
C GLN A 113 1.91 -3.43 3.95
N VAL A 114 2.77 -2.69 4.65
CA VAL A 114 2.67 -2.54 6.11
C VAL A 114 1.37 -1.84 6.53
N GLU A 115 0.91 -0.83 5.79
CA GLU A 115 -0.36 -0.16 6.08
C GLU A 115 -1.56 -1.09 5.91
N ILE A 116 -1.59 -1.88 4.84
CA ILE A 116 -2.64 -2.89 4.60
C ILE A 116 -2.58 -3.97 5.69
N ASN A 117 -1.41 -4.54 5.96
CA ASN A 117 -1.26 -5.63 6.92
C ASN A 117 -1.60 -5.20 8.35
N LYS A 118 -1.38 -3.94 8.72
CA LYS A 118 -1.86 -3.39 9.99
C LYS A 118 -3.39 -3.38 10.07
N LEU A 119 -4.07 -3.00 9.00
CA LEU A 119 -5.53 -3.00 8.95
C LEU A 119 -6.07 -4.43 9.03
N LEU A 120 -5.52 -5.33 8.22
CA LEU A 120 -5.89 -6.74 8.20
C LEU A 120 -5.67 -7.39 9.59
N TYR A 121 -4.52 -7.17 10.22
CA TYR A 121 -4.25 -7.66 11.58
C TYR A 121 -5.30 -7.19 12.59
N LYS A 122 -5.74 -5.92 12.52
CA LYS A 122 -6.79 -5.39 13.40
C LYS A 122 -8.17 -5.97 13.11
N MET A 123 -8.43 -6.37 11.87
CA MET A 123 -9.68 -7.01 11.48
C MET A 123 -9.72 -8.46 11.98
N ASP A 124 -8.63 -9.20 11.79
CA ASP A 124 -8.46 -10.58 12.25
C ASP A 124 -8.57 -10.70 13.78
N ASP A 125 -7.85 -9.85 14.51
CA ASP A 125 -7.91 -9.78 15.99
C ASP A 125 -9.33 -9.51 16.52
N TYR A 126 -10.11 -8.68 15.81
CA TYR A 126 -11.51 -8.40 16.18
C TYR A 126 -12.47 -9.55 15.85
N LEU A 127 -12.22 -10.25 14.75
CA LEU A 127 -13.07 -11.35 14.28
C LEU A 127 -12.80 -12.67 15.02
N GLY A 128 -11.89 -12.65 16.00
CA GLY A 128 -11.65 -13.76 16.91
C GLY A 128 -10.31 -14.46 16.71
N GLY A 129 -9.46 -13.98 15.79
CA GLY A 129 -8.12 -14.47 15.52
C GLY A 129 -8.10 -15.95 15.10
N HIS A 130 -7.97 -16.21 13.80
CA HIS A 130 -7.66 -17.56 13.33
C HIS A 130 -6.14 -17.81 13.28
#